data_AF-A0A919CMZ1-F1
#
_entry.id   AF-A0A919CMZ1-F1
#
_cell.length_a   1.000
_cell.length_b   1.000
_cell.length_c   1.000
_cell.angle_alpha   90.00
_cell.angle_beta   90.00
_cell.angle_gamma   90.00
#
_symmetry.space_group_name_H-M   'P 1'
#
loop_
_entity.id
_entity.type
_entity.pdbx_description
1 polymer ?
#
loop_
_entity_poly.entity_id
_entity_poly.type
_entity_poly.pdbx_seq_one_letter_code
_entity_poly.pdbx_strand_id
1 'polypeptide(L)' 'MNVNETLTNGGGDVSAMTDALDALAEIHDRRREVDRLERDRIAAARAAGAPWGRIAETLGMRTRQAAEQRYSRLNEALGD' A
#
# COMPACT_ATOMS: atom_id res chain seq x y z
N MET A 1 -35.86 41.83 -2.82
CA MET A 1 -34.53 41.48 -3.35
C MET A 1 -33.88 40.63 -2.26
N ASN A 2 -34.08 39.32 -2.28
CA ASN A 2 -33.71 38.44 -1.17
C ASN A 2 -32.28 37.95 -1.35
N VAL A 3 -31.40 38.47 -0.49
CA VAL A 3 -30.02 38.05 -0.29
C VAL A 3 -30.00 36.79 0.58
N ASN A 4 -30.08 35.60 -0.03
CA ASN A 4 -29.90 34.35 0.70
C ASN A 4 -29.07 33.34 -0.12
N GLU A 5 -27.95 33.81 -0.66
CA GLU A 5 -26.98 33.02 -1.44
C GLU A 5 -25.88 32.34 -0.59
N THR A 6 -25.99 32.31 0.75
CA THR A 6 -24.86 31.93 1.63
C THR A 6 -24.99 30.59 2.36
N LEU A 7 -25.97 29.72 2.06
CA LEU A 7 -26.20 28.51 2.88
C LEU A 7 -25.75 27.15 2.31
N THR A 8 -24.95 27.07 1.23
CA THR A 8 -24.65 25.75 0.62
C THR A 8 -23.17 25.40 0.39
N ASN A 9 -22.18 26.26 0.66
CA ASN A 9 -20.77 25.88 0.42
C ASN A 9 -20.23 24.82 1.40
N GLY A 10 -20.66 24.82 2.67
CA GLY A 10 -20.10 23.91 3.68
C GLY A 10 -20.42 22.42 3.48
N GLY A 11 -21.47 22.07 2.74
CA GLY A 11 -21.84 20.68 2.47
C GLY A 11 -21.05 20.04 1.32
N GLY A 12 -20.69 20.85 0.31
CA GLY A 12 -19.91 20.38 -0.84
C GLY A 12 -18.45 20.10 -0.49
N ASP A 13 -17.85 20.95 0.33
CA ASP A 13 -16.45 20.80 0.77
C ASP A 13 -16.25 19.57 1.67
N VAL A 14 -17.22 19.27 2.54
CA VAL A 14 -17.18 18.08 3.40
C VAL A 14 -17.32 16.80 2.57
N SER A 15 -18.23 16.77 1.59
CA SER A 15 -18.37 15.61 0.69
C SER A 15 -17.09 15.36 -0.11
N ALA A 16 -16.49 16.40 -0.70
CA ALA A 16 -15.25 16.28 -1.46
C ALA A 16 -14.08 15.81 -0.59
N MET A 17 -14.00 16.25 0.67
CA MET A 17 -13.01 15.78 1.63
C MET A 17 -13.21 14.30 1.98
N THR A 18 -14.45 13.87 2.26
CA THR A 18 -14.77 12.47 2.54
C THR A 18 -14.42 11.58 1.35
N ASP A 19 -14.80 11.96 0.13
CA ASP A 19 -14.48 11.21 -1.09
C ASP A 19 -12.97 11.05 -1.29
N ALA A 20 -12.19 12.10 -1.00
CA ALA A 20 -10.73 12.06 -1.09
C ALA A 20 -10.10 11.12 -0.03
N LEU A 21 -10.64 11.11 1.20
CA LEU A 21 -10.18 10.21 2.26
C LEU A 21 -10.54 8.75 1.96
N ASP A 22 -11.75 8.49 1.44
CA ASP A 22 -12.18 7.17 1.02
C ASP A 22 -11.32 6.63 -0.13
N ALA A 23 -10.97 7.47 -1.11
CA ALA A 23 -10.05 7.10 -2.16
C ALA A 23 -8.64 6.76 -1.63
N LEU A 24 -8.15 7.48 -0.61
CA LEU A 24 -6.88 7.15 0.04
C LEU A 24 -6.95 5.82 0.80
N ALA A 25 -8.07 5.54 1.48
CA ALA A 25 -8.31 4.26 2.14
C ALA A 25 -8.31 3.11 1.13
N GLU A 26 -8.97 3.28 -0.03
CA GLU A 26 -8.97 2.27 -1.09
C GLU A 26 -7.56 2.01 -1.64
N ILE A 27 -6.76 3.06 -1.86
CA ILE A 27 -5.36 2.91 -2.27
C ILE A 27 -4.56 2.16 -1.20
N HIS A 28 -4.78 2.47 0.08
CA HIS A 28 -4.12 1.78 1.18
C HIS A 28 -4.47 0.28 1.21
N ASP A 29 -5.74 -0.08 1.02
CA ASP A 29 -6.18 -1.47 1.01
C ASP A 29 -5.61 -2.24 -0.19
N ARG A 30 -5.59 -1.61 -1.37
CA ARG A 30 -4.93 -2.17 -2.56
C ARG A 30 -3.42 -2.37 -2.34
N ARG A 31 -2.74 -1.44 -1.65
CA ARG A 31 -1.32 -1.61 -1.28
C ARG A 31 -1.13 -2.79 -0.33
N ARG A 32 -2.00 -2.95 0.67
CA ARG A 32 -1.97 -4.12 1.57
C ARG A 32 -2.19 -5.44 0.83
N GLU A 33 -3.06 -5.47 -0.17
CA GLU A 33 -3.23 -6.65 -1.03
C GLU A 33 -1.94 -7.00 -1.78
N VAL A 34 -1.31 -6.00 -2.41
CA VAL A 34 -0.04 -6.21 -3.11
C VAL A 34 1.05 -6.67 -2.15
N ASP A 35 1.15 -6.08 -0.97
CA ASP A 35 2.14 -6.47 0.04
C ASP A 35 1.93 -7.92 0.49
N ARG A 36 0.68 -8.38 0.68
CA ARG A 36 0.37 -9.78 1.00
C ARG A 36 0.81 -10.72 -0.11
N LEU A 37 0.46 -10.40 -1.36
CA LEU A 37 0.86 -11.20 -2.52
C LEU A 37 2.39 -11.24 -2.66
N GLU A 38 3.09 -10.12 -2.50
CA GLU A 38 4.54 -10.07 -2.59
C GLU A 38 5.20 -10.93 -1.51
N ARG A 39 4.77 -10.81 -0.25
CA ARG A 39 5.26 -11.63 0.87
C ARG A 39 5.10 -13.11 0.56
N ASP A 40 3.92 -13.53 0.13
CA ASP A 40 3.61 -14.94 -0.12
C ASP A 40 4.46 -15.48 -1.29
N ARG A 41 4.70 -14.68 -2.34
CA ARG A 41 5.59 -15.07 -3.45
C ARG A 41 7.06 -15.15 -3.02
N ILE A 42 7.54 -14.23 -2.18
CA ILE A 42 8.89 -14.30 -1.62
C ILE A 42 9.03 -15.56 -0.74
N ALA A 43 8.06 -15.84 0.13
CA ALA A 43 8.05 -17.02 0.99
C ALA A 43 8.07 -18.32 0.16
N ALA A 44 7.24 -18.41 -0.89
CA ALA A 44 7.23 -19.55 -1.80
C ALA A 44 8.57 -19.73 -2.53
N ALA A 45 9.17 -18.65 -3.03
CA ALA A 45 10.48 -18.70 -3.68
C ALA A 45 11.58 -19.16 -2.71
N ARG A 46 11.56 -18.67 -1.46
CA ARG A 46 12.49 -19.09 -0.40
C ARG A 46 12.33 -20.57 -0.07
N ALA A 47 11.09 -21.06 0.04
CA ALA A 47 10.80 -22.48 0.26
C ALA A 47 11.28 -23.37 -0.88
N ALA A 48 11.27 -22.87 -2.13
CA ALA A 48 11.84 -23.52 -3.29
C ALA A 48 13.38 -23.41 -3.38
N GLY A 49 14.05 -22.81 -2.39
CA GLY A 49 15.51 -22.70 -2.32
C GLY A 49 16.11 -21.48 -3.02
N ALA A 50 15.31 -20.52 -3.48
CA ALA A 50 15.83 -19.32 -4.13
C ALA A 50 16.71 -18.51 -3.14
N PRO A 51 17.95 -18.14 -3.49
CA PRO A 51 18.78 -17.30 -2.65
C PRO A 51 18.29 -15.84 -2.69
N TRP A 52 18.52 -15.10 -1.61
CA TRP A 52 18.12 -13.68 -1.50
C TRP A 52 18.67 -12.79 -2.62
N GLY A 53 19.85 -13.09 -3.15
CA GLY A 53 20.41 -12.37 -4.30
C GLY A 53 19.53 -12.48 -5.54
N ARG A 54 18.99 -13.68 -5.84
CA ARG A 54 18.12 -13.88 -7.01
C ARG A 54 16.76 -13.21 -6.83
N ILE A 55 16.26 -13.18 -5.60
CA ILE A 55 15.04 -12.46 -5.23
C ILE A 55 15.27 -10.94 -5.42
N ALA A 56 16.40 -10.41 -4.94
CA ALA A 56 16.77 -9.01 -5.11
C ALA A 56 16.81 -8.60 -6.58
N GLU A 57 17.51 -9.37 -7.43
CA GLU A 57 17.54 -9.14 -8.89
C GLU A 57 16.13 -9.11 -9.49
N THR A 58 15.27 -10.06 -9.10
CA THR A 58 13.89 -10.16 -9.59
C THR A 58 13.04 -8.96 -9.19
N LEU A 59 13.26 -8.42 -7.99
CA LEU A 59 12.57 -7.24 -7.47
C LEU A 59 13.23 -5.91 -7.89
N GLY A 60 14.27 -5.94 -8.73
CA GLY A 60 15.01 -4.74 -9.13
C GLY A 60 15.83 -4.09 -8.02
N MET A 61 16.14 -4.84 -6.95
CA MET A 61 16.91 -4.38 -5.81
C MET A 61 18.41 -4.61 -6.01
N ARG A 62 19.22 -3.66 -5.53
CA ARG A 62 20.68 -3.67 -5.73
C ARG A 62 21.41 -4.73 -4.91
N THR A 63 20.84 -5.18 -3.79
CA THR A 63 21.55 -6.07 -2.85
C THR A 63 20.61 -7.11 -2.25
N ARG A 64 21.16 -8.27 -1.88
CA ARG A 64 20.43 -9.32 -1.14
C ARG A 64 19.82 -8.79 0.16
N GLN A 65 20.54 -7.90 0.86
CA GLN A 65 20.10 -7.34 2.13
C GLN A 65 18.87 -6.43 1.97
N ALA A 66 18.70 -5.80 0.80
CA ALA A 66 17.49 -5.04 0.50
C ALA A 66 16.26 -5.95 0.37
N ALA A 67 16.42 -7.13 -0.26
CA ALA A 67 15.35 -8.12 -0.36
C ALA A 67 15.00 -8.74 1.00
N GLU A 68 16.02 -9.08 1.81
CA GLU A 68 15.82 -9.56 3.18
C GLU A 68 15.04 -8.54 4.02
N GLN A 69 15.45 -7.27 3.99
CA GLN A 69 14.74 -6.19 4.71
C GLN A 69 13.33 -5.94 4.19
N ARG A 70 13.10 -6.00 2.87
CA ARG A 70 11.75 -5.89 2.29
C ARG A 70 10.86 -6.97 2.87
N TYR A 71 11.31 -8.23 2.87
CA TYR A 71 10.55 -9.34 3.42
C TYR A 71 10.26 -9.18 4.92
N SER A 72 11.24 -8.76 5.72
CA SER A 72 11.01 -8.45 7.14
C SER A 72 9.96 -7.36 7.34
N ARG A 73 10.05 -6.25 6.60
CA ARG A 73 9.05 -5.16 6.68
C ARG A 73 7.66 -5.59 6.23
N LEU A 74 7.57 -6.46 5.21
CA LEU A 74 6.28 -7.03 4.80
C LEU A 74 5.67 -7.88 5.92
N ASN A 75 6.48 -8.67 6.63
CA ASN A 75 5.98 -9.42 7.79
C ASN A 75 5.54 -8.51 8.95
N GLU A 76 6.28 -7.43 9.21
CA GLU A 76 5.92 -6.43 10.23
C GLU A 76 4.66 -5.65 9.87
N ALA A 77 4.50 -5.24 8.59
CA ALA A 77 3.34 -4.47 8.15
C ALA A 77 2.04 -5.30 8.02
N LEU A 78 2.18 -6.62 7.83
CA LEU A 78 1.07 -7.56 7.65
C LEU A 78 0.75 -8.40 8.89
N GLY A 79 1.61 -8.37 9.91
CA GLY A 79 1.24 -8.83 11.24
C GLY A 79 0.44 -7.73 11.92
N ASP A 80 -0.79 -8.05 12.33
CA ASP A 80 -1.58 -7.19 13.22
C ASP A 80 -0.93 -7.11 14.61
#